data_AF-A0A674F6U4-F1
#
_entry.id   AF-A0A674F6U4-F1
#
_cell.length_a   1.000
_cell.length_b   1.000
_cell.length_c   1.000
_cell.angle_alpha   90.00
_cell.angle_beta   90.00
_cell.angle_gamma   90.00
#
_symmetry.space_group_name_H-M   'P 1'
#
loop_
_entity.id
_entity.type
_entity.pdbx_description
1 polymer ?
#
loop_
_entity_poly.entity_id
_entity_poly.type
_entity_poly.pdbx_seq_one_letter_code
_entity_poly.pdbx_strand_id
1 'polypeptide(L)'
;MVCSTPPWSGHYRPLLIYGLVVTTPLCNTRIFPLLSCHIPLFYPSNNIPLTFSAEVQRSRRDSLEELLHKSYSSNLYLTNSQLSLNCWKIKVCYDRPIPKINPTVLLFGRIGRLVTRAAAKSGEVNVVAINDPFIDLDYMVYMFKYDSTHGVWKHSEVRQENGKLIIGNLHITVFHERDPSQIKWGDAGADYVVESTGVFTTIDKASAHLQGGAKRVIISAPSADAPMFVMGVNHHHYDNSLKVVSNASCTTNCLAPIAKVINDNFGIIEGLMSTVHAVTATQKTVDGPSGKLWRDGRGASQNIIPASTGAAKAVSKVIPELNGKLTGMAFRVPTPNVSVVDLTVRLEKAAPYEEIKRVIKEASKGPMKGILGYTEDQVVSTDFNGDKRSSIFDAGAGIALNDHFVKLVSWYDNEYGYSNRVIDLCLHMALKE
;
A
#
# COMPACT_ATOMS: atom_id res chain seq x y z
N MET A 1 32.34 52.06 -15.22
CA MET A 1 31.94 53.41 -14.77
C MET A 1 32.06 53.47 -13.27
N VAL A 2 32.72 54.53 -12.82
CA VAL A 2 33.09 54.83 -11.43
C VAL A 2 31.86 55.28 -10.66
N CYS A 3 31.73 54.86 -9.39
CA CYS A 3 31.41 55.75 -8.28
C CYS A 3 31.81 55.14 -6.94
N SER A 4 32.28 56.01 -6.07
CA SER A 4 33.16 55.79 -4.91
C SER A 4 32.48 56.22 -3.60
N THR A 5 32.49 55.33 -2.57
CA THR A 5 32.79 55.51 -1.10
C THR A 5 32.10 56.62 -0.23
N PRO A 6 32.12 56.60 1.15
CA PRO A 6 32.43 55.57 2.18
C PRO A 6 31.45 55.62 3.42
N PRO A 7 31.85 55.42 4.70
CA PRO A 7 32.06 54.13 5.41
C PRO A 7 31.30 54.05 6.76
N TRP A 8 30.91 52.89 7.30
CA TRP A 8 30.79 52.75 8.77
C TRP A 8 31.20 51.36 9.25
N SER A 9 32.09 51.38 10.22
CA SER A 9 32.79 50.30 10.93
C SER A 9 31.89 49.49 11.84
N GLY A 10 32.05 48.16 11.85
CA GLY A 10 31.45 47.30 12.87
C GLY A 10 32.08 45.91 12.85
N HIS A 11 32.81 45.58 13.92
CA HIS A 11 33.52 44.32 14.11
C HIS A 11 32.60 43.08 14.01
N TYR A 12 32.89 42.17 13.08
CA TYR A 12 32.35 40.81 13.12
C TYR A 12 33.24 39.93 14.01
N ARG A 13 32.70 39.44 15.13
CA ARG A 13 33.23 38.26 15.83
C ARG A 13 32.59 37.00 15.24
N PRO A 14 33.33 35.91 15.02
CA PRO A 14 32.75 34.66 14.53
C PRO A 14 31.86 34.02 15.60
N LEU A 15 30.62 33.69 15.25
CA LEU A 15 29.71 32.92 16.10
C LEU A 15 30.07 31.44 15.98
N LEU A 16 30.54 30.83 17.07
CA LEU A 16 30.73 29.38 17.17
C LEU A 16 29.37 28.68 17.11
N ILE A 17 29.14 27.90 16.05
CA ILE A 17 28.03 26.95 15.97
C ILE A 17 28.48 25.67 16.68
N TYR A 18 27.94 25.41 17.87
CA TYR A 18 28.07 24.08 18.49
C TYR A 18 27.02 23.14 17.89
N GLY A 19 27.42 22.39 16.87
CA GLY A 19 26.65 21.24 16.37
C GLY A 19 27.02 19.99 17.17
N LEU A 20 26.03 19.34 17.79
CA LEU A 20 26.22 18.01 18.36
C LEU A 20 26.21 17.01 17.19
N VAL A 21 27.40 16.58 16.75
CA VAL A 21 27.56 15.53 15.75
C VAL A 21 27.64 14.19 16.48
N VAL A 22 26.59 13.37 16.39
CA VAL A 22 26.66 11.96 16.77
C VAL A 22 27.01 11.18 15.50
N THR A 23 28.28 10.83 15.34
CA THR A 23 28.73 9.89 14.31
C THR A 23 28.57 8.46 14.82
N THR A 24 27.73 7.67 14.16
CA THR A 24 27.81 6.20 14.21
C THR A 24 28.29 5.70 12.85
N PRO A 25 29.23 4.74 12.78
CA PRO A 25 29.72 4.26 11.50
C PRO A 25 28.60 3.47 10.81
N LEU A 26 28.35 3.79 9.54
CA LEU A 26 27.38 3.20 8.61
C LEU A 26 25.93 3.75 8.68
N CYS A 27 25.69 4.93 8.11
CA CYS A 27 24.53 5.15 7.22
C CYS A 27 24.61 6.49 6.46
N ASN A 28 24.08 6.50 5.24
CA ASN A 28 24.02 7.64 4.32
C ASN A 28 23.30 8.87 4.93
N THR A 29 23.96 10.02 4.86
CA THR A 29 23.43 11.32 5.26
C THR A 29 22.31 11.77 4.29
N ARG A 30 21.09 11.98 4.80
CA ARG A 30 20.10 12.87 4.17
C ARG A 30 19.83 14.03 5.11
N ILE A 31 20.12 15.24 4.63
CA ILE A 31 19.87 16.50 5.34
C ILE A 31 18.44 16.93 5.02
N PHE A 32 17.59 17.10 6.04
CA PHE A 32 16.33 17.83 5.88
C PHE A 32 16.50 19.26 6.40
N PRO A 33 16.05 20.29 5.67
CA PRO A 33 16.07 21.66 6.17
C PRO A 33 14.99 21.82 7.25
N LEU A 34 15.38 22.30 8.44
CA LEU A 34 14.45 22.79 9.45
C LEU A 34 13.90 24.15 9.00
N LEU A 35 12.58 24.30 8.96
CA LEU A 35 11.92 25.60 8.84
C LEU A 35 12.30 26.47 10.03
N SER A 36 12.84 27.67 9.78
CA SER A 36 13.03 28.70 10.78
C SER A 36 11.69 29.37 11.11
N CYS A 37 11.28 29.32 12.37
CA CYS A 37 10.30 30.27 12.92
C CYS A 37 11.07 31.35 13.70
N HIS A 38 10.97 32.60 13.28
CA HIS A 38 11.47 33.74 14.02
C HIS A 38 10.45 34.15 15.08
N ILE A 39 10.84 34.09 16.36
CA ILE A 39 10.16 34.79 17.45
C ILE A 39 11.20 35.72 18.07
N PRO A 40 11.00 37.06 18.07
CA PRO A 40 11.95 37.97 18.68
C PRO A 40 11.76 37.94 20.21
N LEU A 41 12.79 37.50 20.93
CA LEU A 41 12.87 37.65 22.39
C LEU A 41 13.99 38.64 22.70
N PHE A 42 13.62 39.81 23.20
CA PHE A 42 14.54 40.76 23.84
C PHE A 42 14.89 40.24 25.24
N TYR A 43 16.19 40.20 25.57
CA TYR A 43 16.65 40.09 26.96
C TYR A 43 17.78 41.10 27.23
N PRO A 44 17.72 41.83 28.36
CA PRO A 44 18.82 42.67 28.83
C PRO A 44 19.87 41.80 29.56
N SER A 45 21.13 42.02 29.19
CA SER A 45 22.37 41.85 29.95
C SER A 45 22.34 41.01 31.25
N ASN A 46 22.94 39.82 31.23
CA ASN A 46 24.11 39.46 32.06
C ASN A 46 24.62 38.04 31.74
N ASN A 47 25.93 37.95 31.55
CA ASN A 47 26.70 36.75 31.16
C ASN A 47 27.02 35.84 32.34
N ILE A 48 26.65 34.55 32.27
CA ILE A 48 27.40 33.43 32.90
C ILE A 48 27.23 32.18 32.02
N PRO A 49 28.30 31.54 31.50
CA PRO A 49 28.17 30.25 30.82
C PRO A 49 28.22 29.09 31.83
N LEU A 50 27.21 28.23 31.84
CA LEU A 50 27.23 26.92 32.49
C LEU A 50 27.55 25.85 31.43
N THR A 51 28.73 25.24 31.54
CA THR A 51 29.12 24.05 30.77
C THR A 51 28.63 22.79 31.48
N PHE A 52 27.82 21.97 30.81
CA PHE A 52 27.53 20.59 31.24
C PHE A 52 28.17 19.61 30.26
N SER A 53 29.03 18.72 30.77
CA SER A 53 29.50 17.53 30.05
C SER A 53 28.79 16.31 30.62
N ALA A 54 28.05 15.57 29.79
CA ALA A 54 27.50 14.26 30.16
C ALA A 54 28.22 13.18 29.34
N GLU A 55 28.95 12.31 30.04
CA GLU A 55 29.67 11.17 29.48
C GLU A 55 28.75 9.94 29.56
N VAL A 56 28.29 9.42 28.42
CA VAL A 56 27.42 8.22 28.39
C VAL A 56 28.30 6.98 28.28
N GLN A 57 28.61 6.36 29.42
CA GLN A 57 29.17 5.01 29.46
C GLN A 57 28.08 3.97 29.21
N ARG A 58 28.43 2.97 28.41
CA ARG A 58 27.57 1.87 27.96
C ARG A 58 27.37 0.87 29.12
N SER A 59 26.21 0.87 29.78
CA SER A 59 25.80 -0.21 30.69
C SER A 59 24.60 -1.00 30.12
N ARG A 60 24.58 -2.29 30.44
CA ARG A 60 23.60 -3.29 29.98
C ARG A 60 22.23 -3.04 30.61
N ARG A 61 21.18 -3.36 29.83
CA ARG A 61 19.77 -3.57 30.21
C ARG A 61 19.38 -3.03 31.60
N ASP A 62 18.87 -1.80 31.63
CA ASP A 62 17.89 -1.36 32.63
C ASP A 62 16.89 -0.41 31.92
N SER A 63 15.63 -0.50 32.31
CA SER A 63 14.48 0.18 31.67
C SER A 63 14.55 1.71 31.82
N LEU A 64 14.26 2.42 30.72
CA LEU A 64 14.32 3.88 30.62
C LEU A 64 13.43 4.65 31.63
N GLU A 65 12.45 3.99 32.26
CA GLU A 65 11.60 4.58 33.31
C GLU A 65 12.39 4.87 34.61
N GLU A 66 13.46 4.13 34.90
CA GLU A 66 14.22 4.29 36.14
C GLU A 66 15.20 5.48 36.11
N LEU A 67 15.59 5.92 34.90
CA LEU A 67 16.42 7.11 34.68
C LEU A 67 15.62 8.42 34.84
N LEU A 68 14.31 8.41 34.59
CA LEU A 68 13.44 9.58 34.75
C LEU A 68 13.09 9.86 36.22
N HIS A 69 13.15 8.86 37.09
CA HIS A 69 12.87 9.02 38.52
C HIS A 69 14.06 9.56 39.33
N LYS A 70 15.30 9.42 38.85
CA LYS A 70 16.51 9.87 39.56
C LYS A 70 16.83 11.36 39.43
N SER A 71 16.09 12.12 38.62
CA SER A 71 16.31 13.56 38.41
C SER A 71 15.40 14.47 39.24
N TYR A 72 14.52 13.92 40.10
CA TYR A 72 13.68 14.69 41.02
C TYR A 72 14.07 14.45 42.48
N SER A 73 15.25 14.93 42.89
CA SER A 73 15.59 15.06 44.31
C SER A 73 16.60 16.19 44.54
N SER A 74 16.13 17.42 44.42
CA SER A 74 16.79 18.57 45.06
C SER A 74 15.78 19.70 45.25
N ASN A 75 15.62 20.09 46.51
CA ASN A 75 14.72 21.14 47.00
C ASN A 75 14.94 22.46 46.26
N LEU A 76 13.90 23.00 45.63
CA LEU A 76 13.81 24.43 45.33
C LEU A 76 12.36 24.89 45.48
N TYR A 77 12.11 25.71 46.49
CA TYR A 77 10.87 26.47 46.65
C TYR A 77 10.84 27.57 45.59
N LEU A 78 9.83 27.56 44.71
CA LEU A 78 9.53 28.70 43.82
C LEU A 78 8.02 28.95 43.79
N THR A 79 7.68 30.19 44.15
CA THR A 79 6.33 30.76 44.26
C THR A 79 5.68 31.02 42.90
N ASN A 80 4.35 30.97 42.90
CA ASN A 80 3.40 31.27 41.81
C ASN A 80 3.82 32.36 40.81
N SER A 81 4.05 31.97 39.56
CA SER A 81 3.59 32.70 38.37
C SER A 81 3.82 31.87 37.10
N GLN A 82 2.74 31.54 36.40
CA GLN A 82 2.62 31.15 34.98
C GLN A 82 3.85 30.54 34.29
N LEU A 83 3.91 29.21 34.21
CA LEU A 83 4.71 28.49 33.22
C LEU A 83 3.84 27.38 32.60
N SER A 84 3.40 27.57 31.36
CA SER A 84 2.81 26.54 30.53
C SER A 84 3.92 25.59 30.06
N LEU A 85 3.93 24.38 30.62
CA LEU A 85 4.81 23.30 30.15
C LEU A 85 4.26 22.73 28.83
N ASN A 86 4.83 23.18 27.71
CA ASN A 86 4.70 22.48 26.45
C ASN A 86 5.51 21.17 26.52
N CYS A 87 4.84 20.06 26.82
CA CYS A 87 5.41 18.72 26.68
C CYS A 87 5.66 18.41 25.19
N TRP A 88 6.91 18.47 24.76
CA TRP A 88 7.34 17.95 23.47
C TRP A 88 7.36 16.41 23.55
N LYS A 89 6.43 15.74 22.89
CA LYS A 89 6.55 14.30 22.61
C LYS A 89 7.68 14.09 21.61
N ILE A 90 8.87 13.75 22.10
CA ILE A 90 9.95 13.24 21.25
C ILE A 90 9.53 11.85 20.79
N LYS A 91 9.09 11.74 19.53
CA LYS A 91 8.87 10.45 18.89
C LYS A 91 10.22 9.93 18.42
N VAL A 92 10.86 9.09 19.24
CA VAL A 92 12.04 8.33 18.82
C VAL A 92 11.55 7.27 17.85
N CYS A 93 11.62 7.56 16.54
CA CYS A 93 11.47 6.54 15.52
C CYS A 93 12.76 5.70 15.54
N TYR A 94 12.68 4.50 16.13
CA TYR A 94 13.64 3.46 15.78
C TYR A 94 13.35 3.06 14.34
N ASP A 95 14.11 3.60 13.39
CA ASP A 95 14.29 2.95 12.10
C ASP A 95 15.02 1.63 12.38
N ARG A 96 14.25 0.60 12.78
CA ARG A 96 14.74 -0.77 12.59
C ARG A 96 14.96 -0.89 11.09
N PRO A 97 16.15 -1.28 10.62
CA PRO A 97 16.31 -1.62 9.21
C PRO A 97 15.24 -2.68 8.93
N ILE A 98 14.31 -2.34 8.03
CA ILE A 98 13.35 -3.32 7.52
C ILE A 98 14.24 -4.46 6.99
N PRO A 99 14.10 -5.69 7.51
CA PRO A 99 14.88 -6.81 7.00
C PRO A 99 14.75 -6.81 5.48
N LYS A 100 15.80 -7.16 4.72
CA LYS A 100 15.60 -7.40 3.28
C LYS A 100 14.64 -8.58 3.17
N ILE A 101 13.37 -8.29 2.87
CA ILE A 101 12.33 -9.30 2.72
C ILE A 101 12.57 -9.94 1.35
N ASN A 102 12.48 -11.27 1.27
CA ASN A 102 12.51 -12.01 0.01
C ASN A 102 11.10 -12.54 -0.37
N PRO A 103 10.13 -11.68 -0.74
CA PRO A 103 8.87 -12.16 -1.29
C PRO A 103 9.05 -12.82 -2.65
N THR A 104 8.36 -13.92 -2.86
CA THR A 104 8.39 -14.72 -4.08
C THR A 104 7.02 -14.71 -4.73
N VAL A 105 6.99 -14.75 -6.07
CA VAL A 105 5.75 -14.59 -6.84
C VAL A 105 5.42 -15.89 -7.58
N LEU A 106 4.24 -16.46 -7.35
CA LEU A 106 3.72 -17.59 -8.11
C LEU A 106 2.94 -17.10 -9.33
N LEU A 107 3.12 -17.80 -10.45
CA LEU A 107 2.48 -17.64 -11.75
C LEU A 107 2.66 -16.32 -12.46
N PHE A 108 3.26 -16.42 -13.63
CA PHE A 108 3.68 -15.32 -14.44
C PHE A 108 2.56 -14.82 -15.38
N GLY A 109 1.32 -14.79 -14.86
CA GLY A 109 0.14 -14.21 -15.50
C GLY A 109 0.08 -12.68 -15.37
N ARG A 110 -1.12 -12.09 -15.54
CA ARG A 110 -1.30 -10.63 -15.39
C ARG A 110 -0.83 -10.13 -14.02
N ILE A 111 -1.36 -10.69 -12.94
CA ILE A 111 -1.03 -10.26 -11.58
C ILE A 111 0.41 -10.59 -11.23
N GLY A 112 0.89 -11.83 -11.40
CA GLY A 112 2.27 -12.16 -11.03
C GLY A 112 3.34 -11.37 -11.80
N ARG A 113 3.15 -11.08 -13.10
CA ARG A 113 4.08 -10.19 -13.84
C ARG A 113 4.06 -8.78 -13.29
N LEU A 114 2.90 -8.24 -12.93
CA LEU A 114 2.79 -6.87 -12.43
C LEU A 114 3.23 -6.71 -10.98
N VAL A 115 3.04 -7.73 -10.13
CA VAL A 115 3.68 -7.82 -8.82
C VAL A 115 5.20 -7.83 -9.01
N THR A 116 5.73 -8.62 -9.95
CA THR A 116 7.18 -8.63 -10.25
C THR A 116 7.68 -7.28 -10.77
N ARG A 117 6.93 -6.61 -11.65
CA ARG A 117 7.26 -5.25 -12.12
C ARG A 117 7.26 -4.22 -10.97
N ALA A 118 6.28 -4.29 -10.08
CA ALA A 118 6.19 -3.38 -8.95
C ALA A 118 7.30 -3.64 -7.90
N ALA A 119 7.66 -4.91 -7.67
CA ALA A 119 8.81 -5.30 -6.86
C ALA A 119 10.13 -4.78 -7.45
N ALA A 120 10.38 -5.02 -8.74
CA ALA A 120 11.57 -4.56 -9.43
C ALA A 120 11.70 -3.02 -9.45
N LYS A 121 10.59 -2.28 -9.51
CA LYS A 121 10.57 -0.81 -9.46
C LYS A 121 10.80 -0.24 -8.06
N SER A 122 10.23 -0.86 -7.03
CA SER A 122 10.33 -0.37 -5.65
C SER A 122 11.70 -0.68 -5.05
N GLY A 123 12.24 -1.88 -5.34
CA GLY A 123 13.44 -2.38 -4.68
C GLY A 123 13.21 -2.78 -3.21
N GLU A 124 11.98 -2.72 -2.73
CA GLU A 124 11.59 -3.06 -1.35
C GLU A 124 11.39 -4.56 -1.16
N VAL A 125 11.17 -5.28 -2.27
CA VAL A 125 10.83 -6.70 -2.34
C VAL A 125 11.74 -7.38 -3.34
N ASN A 126 12.40 -8.45 -2.91
CA ASN A 126 13.29 -9.24 -3.75
C ASN A 126 12.59 -10.53 -4.23
N VAL A 127 12.12 -10.54 -5.48
CA VAL A 127 11.56 -11.73 -6.12
C VAL A 127 12.68 -12.71 -6.42
N VAL A 128 12.70 -13.85 -5.74
CA VAL A 128 13.78 -14.86 -5.85
C VAL A 128 13.40 -16.10 -6.64
N ALA A 129 12.10 -16.37 -6.81
CA ALA A 129 11.62 -17.45 -7.65
C ALA A 129 10.27 -17.17 -8.32
N ILE A 130 10.03 -17.87 -9.43
CA ILE A 130 8.76 -17.91 -10.17
C ILE A 130 8.46 -19.36 -10.54
N ASN A 131 7.20 -19.75 -10.51
CA ASN A 131 6.73 -21.01 -11.05
C ASN A 131 5.61 -20.77 -12.07
N ASP A 132 5.75 -21.33 -13.27
CA ASP A 132 4.66 -21.42 -14.25
C ASP A 132 4.84 -22.63 -15.18
N PRO A 133 3.99 -23.67 -15.10
CA PRO A 133 4.12 -24.87 -15.92
C PRO A 133 3.71 -24.67 -17.39
N PHE A 134 3.23 -23.48 -17.76
CA PHE A 134 2.74 -23.16 -19.11
C PHE A 134 3.60 -22.14 -19.85
N ILE A 135 4.64 -21.61 -19.20
CA ILE A 135 5.49 -20.55 -19.75
C ILE A 135 6.94 -20.94 -19.51
N ASP A 136 7.67 -21.28 -20.58
CA ASP A 136 9.12 -21.52 -20.50
C ASP A 136 9.91 -20.22 -20.27
N LEU A 137 11.20 -20.35 -19.94
CA LEU A 137 12.04 -19.21 -19.55
C LEU A 137 12.20 -18.15 -20.64
N ASP A 138 12.38 -18.54 -21.91
CA ASP A 138 12.46 -17.57 -23.02
C ASP A 138 11.12 -16.84 -23.19
N TYR A 139 10.02 -17.56 -23.03
CA TYR A 139 8.70 -16.96 -23.09
C TYR A 139 8.43 -16.04 -21.89
N MET A 140 8.92 -16.36 -20.69
CA MET A 140 8.88 -15.44 -19.54
C MET A 140 9.63 -14.14 -19.84
N VAL A 141 10.83 -14.20 -20.42
CA VAL A 141 11.58 -13.01 -20.84
C VAL A 141 10.75 -12.15 -21.78
N TYR A 142 10.12 -12.75 -22.80
CA TYR A 142 9.26 -12.04 -23.74
C TYR A 142 8.04 -11.41 -23.06
N MET A 143 7.25 -12.18 -22.31
CA MET A 143 6.01 -11.73 -21.68
C MET A 143 6.24 -10.68 -20.59
N PHE A 144 7.41 -10.67 -19.96
CA PHE A 144 7.78 -9.60 -19.03
C PHE A 144 8.20 -8.33 -19.75
N LYS A 145 8.99 -8.44 -20.83
CA LYS A 145 9.47 -7.31 -21.62
C LYS A 145 8.32 -6.55 -22.26
N TYR A 146 7.38 -7.25 -22.89
CA TYR A 146 6.32 -6.64 -23.68
C TYR A 146 4.97 -6.83 -22.99
N ASP A 147 4.36 -5.71 -22.56
CA ASP A 147 3.01 -5.70 -21.99
C ASP A 147 2.11 -4.75 -22.78
N SER A 148 1.00 -5.24 -23.31
CA SER A 148 0.07 -4.45 -24.13
C SER A 148 -0.62 -3.33 -23.34
N THR A 149 -0.80 -3.51 -22.03
CA THR A 149 -1.49 -2.55 -21.16
C THR A 149 -0.50 -1.58 -20.53
N HIS A 150 0.58 -2.09 -19.95
CA HIS A 150 1.54 -1.32 -19.14
C HIS A 150 2.83 -1.00 -19.90
N GLY A 151 2.84 -1.22 -21.21
CA GLY A 151 3.95 -0.91 -22.11
C GLY A 151 5.19 -1.81 -21.95
N VAL A 152 6.18 -1.49 -22.77
CA VAL A 152 7.48 -2.17 -22.77
C VAL A 152 8.24 -1.85 -21.48
N TRP A 153 8.85 -2.87 -20.87
CA TRP A 153 9.75 -2.70 -19.74
C TRP A 153 11.04 -1.99 -20.18
N LYS A 154 11.26 -0.77 -19.68
CA LYS A 154 12.41 0.09 -20.03
C LYS A 154 13.37 0.37 -18.87
N HIS A 155 13.11 -0.20 -17.69
CA HIS A 155 13.82 0.19 -16.46
C HIS A 155 15.13 -0.56 -16.24
N SER A 156 15.23 -1.77 -16.79
CA SER A 156 16.43 -2.60 -16.69
C SER A 156 16.43 -3.65 -17.80
N GLU A 157 17.59 -4.26 -18.02
CA GLU A 157 17.67 -5.43 -18.90
C GLU A 157 16.87 -6.61 -18.31
N VAL A 158 16.22 -7.35 -19.21
CA VAL A 158 15.52 -8.59 -18.92
C VAL A 158 16.14 -9.65 -19.80
N ARG A 159 16.70 -10.70 -19.22
CA ARG A 159 17.35 -11.78 -19.99
C ARG A 159 17.27 -13.08 -19.22
N GLN A 160 17.58 -14.18 -19.88
CA GLN A 160 17.85 -15.43 -19.19
C GLN A 160 19.36 -15.62 -19.04
N GLU A 161 19.79 -16.18 -17.92
CA GLU A 161 21.19 -16.49 -17.64
C GLU A 161 21.26 -17.70 -16.71
N ASN A 162 21.96 -18.76 -17.11
CA ASN A 162 22.16 -19.99 -16.31
C ASN A 162 20.85 -20.60 -15.77
N GLY A 163 19.80 -20.67 -16.59
CA GLY A 163 18.49 -21.21 -16.20
C GLY A 163 17.68 -20.32 -15.24
N LYS A 164 18.08 -19.05 -15.07
CA LYS A 164 17.37 -18.05 -14.26
C LYS A 164 16.85 -16.92 -15.11
N LEU A 165 15.75 -16.31 -14.67
CA LEU A 165 15.25 -15.05 -15.20
C LEU A 165 15.98 -13.89 -14.50
N ILE A 166 16.64 -13.04 -15.27
CA ILE A 166 17.37 -11.87 -14.78
C ILE A 166 16.57 -10.62 -15.11
N ILE A 167 16.25 -9.80 -14.11
CA ILE A 167 15.57 -8.51 -14.25
C ILE A 167 16.37 -7.46 -13.47
N GLY A 168 17.25 -6.72 -14.16
CA GLY A 168 18.23 -5.85 -13.50
C GLY A 168 19.07 -6.63 -12.48
N ASN A 169 18.89 -6.34 -11.19
CA ASN A 169 19.61 -7.01 -10.10
C ASN A 169 18.86 -8.22 -9.51
N LEU A 170 17.67 -8.55 -10.02
CA LEU A 170 16.92 -9.71 -9.56
C LEU A 170 17.39 -10.95 -10.32
N HIS A 171 17.84 -11.96 -9.57
CA HIS A 171 18.23 -13.28 -10.09
C HIS A 171 17.19 -14.30 -9.66
N ILE A 172 16.29 -14.66 -10.57
CA ILE A 172 15.06 -15.38 -10.24
C ILE A 172 15.16 -16.83 -10.69
N THR A 173 15.06 -17.77 -9.74
CA THR A 173 14.95 -19.20 -10.04
C THR A 173 13.59 -19.51 -10.66
N VAL A 174 13.56 -20.32 -11.72
CA VAL A 174 12.33 -20.64 -12.44
C VAL A 174 11.99 -22.11 -12.30
N PHE A 175 10.74 -22.38 -11.94
CA PHE A 175 10.15 -23.71 -11.82
C PHE A 175 8.97 -23.87 -12.80
N HIS A 176 8.62 -25.12 -13.13
CA HIS A 176 7.55 -25.46 -14.06
C HIS A 176 6.62 -26.57 -13.51
N GLU A 177 6.39 -26.55 -12.20
CA GLU A 177 5.56 -27.54 -11.54
C GLU A 177 4.07 -27.19 -11.62
N ARG A 178 3.24 -28.22 -11.86
CA ARG A 178 1.78 -28.10 -11.79
C ARG A 178 1.25 -28.29 -10.38
N ASP A 179 1.91 -29.16 -9.61
CA ASP A 179 1.56 -29.42 -8.22
C ASP A 179 2.33 -28.42 -7.33
N PRO A 180 1.62 -27.53 -6.61
CA PRO A 180 2.25 -26.53 -5.75
C PRO A 180 3.11 -27.11 -4.63
N SER A 181 2.93 -28.38 -4.26
CA SER A 181 3.72 -29.09 -3.24
C SER A 181 5.11 -29.51 -3.71
N GLN A 182 5.31 -29.65 -5.02
CA GLN A 182 6.58 -30.07 -5.62
C GLN A 182 7.56 -28.92 -5.83
N ILE A 183 7.09 -27.67 -5.66
CA ILE A 183 7.90 -26.49 -5.90
C ILE A 183 8.84 -26.27 -4.71
N LYS A 184 10.15 -26.29 -4.98
CA LYS A 184 11.19 -26.18 -3.94
C LYS A 184 11.50 -24.73 -3.58
N TRP A 185 10.55 -24.06 -2.93
CA TRP A 185 10.69 -22.68 -2.46
C TRP A 185 11.88 -22.46 -1.53
N GLY A 186 12.09 -23.40 -0.59
CA GLY A 186 13.19 -23.33 0.37
C GLY A 186 14.56 -23.25 -0.32
N ASP A 187 14.77 -24.02 -1.38
CA ASP A 187 16.02 -24.04 -2.16
C ASP A 187 16.30 -22.70 -2.84
N ALA A 188 15.25 -21.96 -3.20
CA ALA A 188 15.35 -20.63 -3.79
C ALA A 188 15.38 -19.48 -2.76
N GLY A 189 15.24 -19.77 -1.46
CA GLY A 189 15.19 -18.76 -0.39
C GLY A 189 13.88 -17.98 -0.35
N ALA A 190 12.77 -18.58 -0.82
CA ALA A 190 11.47 -17.97 -0.92
C ALA A 190 10.65 -18.11 0.39
N ASP A 191 10.52 -17.03 1.16
CA ASP A 191 9.79 -17.04 2.44
C ASP A 191 8.28 -16.83 2.26
N TYR A 192 7.89 -15.93 1.34
CA TYR A 192 6.49 -15.59 1.08
C TYR A 192 6.14 -15.98 -0.35
N VAL A 193 4.99 -16.61 -0.56
CA VAL A 193 4.48 -16.96 -1.89
C VAL A 193 3.23 -16.16 -2.20
N VAL A 194 3.25 -15.41 -3.29
CA VAL A 194 2.04 -14.80 -3.86
C VAL A 194 1.35 -15.83 -4.77
N GLU A 195 0.29 -16.45 -4.30
CA GLU A 195 -0.52 -17.42 -5.05
C GLU A 195 -1.46 -16.69 -6.03
N SER A 196 -1.07 -16.62 -7.31
CA SER A 196 -1.79 -15.89 -8.36
C SER A 196 -2.36 -16.73 -9.51
N THR A 197 -2.63 -18.02 -9.25
CA THR A 197 -3.24 -18.98 -10.19
C THR A 197 -4.73 -18.78 -10.40
N GLY A 198 -5.43 -18.34 -9.35
CA GLY A 198 -6.89 -18.39 -9.32
C GLY A 198 -7.45 -19.82 -9.14
N VAL A 199 -6.61 -20.83 -8.92
CA VAL A 199 -7.00 -22.24 -8.75
C VAL A 199 -6.85 -22.70 -7.29
N PHE A 200 -5.79 -22.27 -6.61
CA PHE A 200 -5.49 -22.65 -5.22
C PHE A 200 -5.93 -21.57 -4.21
N THR A 201 -7.24 -21.26 -4.19
CA THR A 201 -7.79 -20.12 -3.44
C THR A 201 -8.36 -20.48 -2.06
N THR A 202 -8.18 -21.71 -1.58
CA THR A 202 -8.56 -22.14 -0.22
C THR A 202 -7.32 -22.35 0.64
N ILE A 203 -7.48 -22.32 1.97
CA ILE A 203 -6.36 -22.58 2.90
C ILE A 203 -5.70 -23.92 2.58
N ASP A 204 -6.47 -24.99 2.44
CA ASP A 204 -5.96 -26.34 2.17
C ASP A 204 -5.10 -26.40 0.90
N LYS A 205 -5.59 -25.80 -0.19
CA LYS A 205 -4.89 -25.81 -1.48
C LYS A 205 -3.65 -24.95 -1.47
N ALA A 206 -3.74 -23.72 -0.94
CA ALA A 206 -2.63 -22.80 -0.86
C ALA A 206 -1.54 -23.28 0.10
N SER A 207 -1.91 -24.04 1.14
CA SER A 207 -0.98 -24.62 2.12
C SER A 207 -0.01 -25.63 1.49
N ALA A 208 -0.27 -26.14 0.28
CA ALA A 208 0.67 -26.98 -0.44
C ALA A 208 2.05 -26.32 -0.63
N HIS A 209 2.10 -24.99 -0.80
CA HIS A 209 3.38 -24.27 -0.90
C HIS A 209 4.22 -24.31 0.38
N LEU A 210 3.60 -24.51 1.54
CA LEU A 210 4.32 -24.62 2.80
C LEU A 210 5.18 -25.89 2.84
N GLN A 211 4.76 -26.95 2.14
CA GLN A 211 5.53 -28.19 1.99
C GLN A 211 6.81 -27.96 1.19
N GLY A 212 6.78 -27.03 0.23
CA GLY A 212 7.93 -26.60 -0.55
C GLY A 212 8.93 -25.71 0.19
N GLY A 213 8.67 -25.36 1.46
CA GLY A 213 9.55 -24.54 2.30
C GLY A 213 9.16 -23.07 2.41
N ALA A 214 8.03 -22.65 1.82
CA ALA A 214 7.50 -21.31 2.04
C ALA A 214 6.99 -21.16 3.50
N LYS A 215 7.11 -19.96 4.08
CA LYS A 215 6.63 -19.65 5.43
C LYS A 215 5.22 -19.07 5.44
N ARG A 216 4.87 -18.33 4.38
CA ARG A 216 3.60 -17.60 4.25
C ARG A 216 3.08 -17.67 2.82
N VAL A 217 1.76 -17.64 2.67
CA VAL A 217 1.09 -17.58 1.37
C VAL A 217 0.08 -16.43 1.35
N ILE A 218 0.16 -15.59 0.32
CA ILE A 218 -0.82 -14.55 0.00
C ILE A 218 -1.58 -14.95 -1.25
N ILE A 219 -2.85 -15.30 -1.09
CA ILE A 219 -3.76 -15.58 -2.20
C ILE A 219 -4.15 -14.25 -2.86
N SER A 220 -3.88 -14.12 -4.16
CA SER A 220 -4.16 -12.92 -4.96
C SER A 220 -5.59 -12.90 -5.52
N ALA A 221 -6.54 -13.44 -4.74
CA ALA A 221 -7.96 -13.51 -5.04
C ALA A 221 -8.75 -13.69 -3.73
N PRO A 222 -10.07 -13.41 -3.72
CA PRO A 222 -10.91 -13.77 -2.58
C PRO A 222 -10.81 -15.25 -2.25
N SER A 223 -10.78 -15.55 -0.95
CA SER A 223 -10.80 -16.91 -0.43
C SER A 223 -12.13 -17.22 0.27
N ALA A 224 -12.55 -18.47 0.18
CA ALA A 224 -13.74 -18.95 0.88
C ALA A 224 -13.49 -19.00 2.40
N ASP A 225 -12.29 -19.41 2.80
CA ASP A 225 -11.91 -19.78 4.17
C ASP A 225 -10.69 -19.00 4.71
N ALA A 226 -9.79 -18.51 3.85
CA ALA A 226 -8.64 -17.72 4.32
C ALA A 226 -9.06 -16.30 4.75
N PRO A 227 -8.48 -15.76 5.84
CA PRO A 227 -8.74 -14.40 6.28
C PRO A 227 -8.32 -13.40 5.20
N MET A 228 -9.23 -12.45 4.90
CA MET A 228 -9.02 -11.42 3.89
C MET A 228 -8.55 -10.12 4.52
N PHE A 229 -7.54 -9.51 3.89
CA PHE A 229 -7.01 -8.22 4.29
C PHE A 229 -7.05 -7.22 3.14
N VAL A 230 -7.38 -5.98 3.47
CA VAL A 230 -7.30 -4.82 2.59
C VAL A 230 -6.44 -3.76 3.29
N MET A 231 -5.36 -3.36 2.62
CA MET A 231 -4.45 -2.32 3.11
C MET A 231 -5.20 -0.99 3.29
N GLY A 232 -4.92 -0.28 4.38
CA GLY A 232 -5.65 0.92 4.80
C GLY A 232 -7.01 0.66 5.46
N VAL A 233 -7.52 -0.59 5.46
CA VAL A 233 -8.83 -0.93 6.05
C VAL A 233 -8.66 -1.80 7.29
N ASN A 234 -8.27 -3.07 7.15
CA ASN A 234 -8.18 -4.04 8.26
C ASN A 234 -6.83 -4.78 8.36
N HIS A 235 -5.85 -4.42 7.54
CA HIS A 235 -4.50 -5.02 7.57
C HIS A 235 -3.85 -5.05 8.97
N HIS A 236 -4.17 -4.09 9.84
CA HIS A 236 -3.68 -4.05 11.23
C HIS A 236 -4.22 -5.18 12.12
N HIS A 237 -5.25 -5.91 11.69
CA HIS A 237 -5.74 -7.13 12.34
C HIS A 237 -4.96 -8.38 11.92
N TYR A 238 -3.98 -8.26 11.01
CA TYR A 238 -3.10 -9.37 10.70
C TYR A 238 -2.31 -9.78 11.94
N ASP A 239 -2.25 -11.10 12.15
CA ASP A 239 -1.44 -11.73 13.17
C ASP A 239 -0.46 -12.74 12.55
N ASN A 240 0.74 -12.84 13.12
CA ASN A 240 1.80 -13.69 12.59
C ASN A 240 1.57 -15.19 12.86
N SER A 241 0.48 -15.62 13.49
CA SER A 241 0.08 -17.03 13.46
C SER A 241 -0.48 -17.44 12.08
N LEU A 242 -1.01 -16.49 11.30
CA LEU A 242 -1.69 -16.76 10.03
C LEU A 242 -0.70 -17.12 8.91
N LYS A 243 -0.70 -18.38 8.48
CA LYS A 243 0.20 -18.87 7.42
C LYS A 243 -0.32 -18.61 6.00
N VAL A 244 -1.64 -18.63 5.82
CA VAL A 244 -2.30 -18.39 4.55
C VAL A 244 -3.30 -17.26 4.72
N VAL A 245 -3.18 -16.23 3.90
CA VAL A 245 -4.06 -15.06 3.91
C VAL A 245 -4.50 -14.72 2.48
N SER A 246 -5.53 -13.89 2.32
CA SER A 246 -5.99 -13.40 1.03
C SER A 246 -5.94 -11.88 0.97
N ASN A 247 -5.48 -11.33 -0.16
CA ASN A 247 -5.53 -9.89 -0.42
C ASN A 247 -6.89 -9.43 -1.00
N ALA A 248 -7.95 -10.22 -0.79
CA ALA A 248 -9.28 -10.02 -1.36
C ALA A 248 -9.25 -9.87 -2.91
N SER A 249 -10.19 -9.11 -3.48
CA SER A 249 -10.23 -8.80 -4.93
C SER A 249 -9.82 -7.36 -5.22
N CYS A 250 -9.53 -7.05 -6.49
CA CYS A 250 -9.36 -5.68 -6.98
C CYS A 250 -10.57 -4.80 -6.65
N THR A 251 -11.79 -5.26 -6.91
CA THR A 251 -13.02 -4.51 -6.60
C THR A 251 -13.22 -4.30 -5.11
N THR A 252 -12.91 -5.28 -4.25
CA THR A 252 -12.98 -5.11 -2.78
C THR A 252 -11.94 -4.10 -2.30
N ASN A 253 -10.73 -4.11 -2.86
CA ASN A 253 -9.69 -3.13 -2.55
C ASN A 253 -10.09 -1.70 -3.00
N CYS A 254 -10.91 -1.56 -4.04
CA CYS A 254 -11.49 -0.27 -4.43
C CYS A 254 -12.64 0.15 -3.50
N LEU A 255 -13.59 -0.74 -3.26
CA LEU A 255 -14.82 -0.44 -2.53
C LEU A 255 -14.61 -0.26 -1.01
N ALA A 256 -13.75 -1.05 -0.38
CA ALA A 256 -13.62 -1.05 1.09
C ALA A 256 -13.05 0.28 1.65
N PRO A 257 -12.03 0.93 1.06
CA PRO A 257 -11.54 2.22 1.54
C PRO A 257 -12.62 3.31 1.49
N ILE A 258 -13.35 3.44 0.37
CA ILE A 258 -14.42 4.44 0.28
C ILE A 258 -15.59 4.11 1.22
N ALA A 259 -16.00 2.84 1.31
CA ALA A 259 -17.05 2.41 2.23
C ALA A 259 -16.67 2.68 3.69
N LYS A 260 -15.40 2.48 4.06
CA LYS A 260 -14.90 2.82 5.40
C LYS A 260 -15.03 4.30 5.70
N VAL A 261 -14.54 5.17 4.82
CA VAL A 261 -14.64 6.63 5.03
C VAL A 261 -16.09 7.08 5.18
N ILE A 262 -16.99 6.58 4.33
CA ILE A 262 -18.40 6.93 4.38
C ILE A 262 -19.06 6.40 5.66
N ASN A 263 -18.82 5.15 6.02
CA ASN A 263 -19.39 4.55 7.22
C ASN A 263 -18.91 5.27 8.50
N ASP A 264 -17.61 5.53 8.61
CA ASP A 264 -17.02 6.17 9.79
C ASP A 264 -17.57 7.59 10.03
N ASN A 265 -17.97 8.31 8.97
CA ASN A 265 -18.41 9.71 9.05
C ASN A 265 -19.94 9.89 9.05
N PHE A 266 -20.65 9.04 8.31
CA PHE A 266 -22.08 9.21 8.05
C PHE A 266 -22.93 7.98 8.38
N GLY A 267 -22.31 6.83 8.64
CA GLY A 267 -23.00 5.56 8.80
C GLY A 267 -23.61 5.07 7.48
N ILE A 268 -23.33 3.83 7.08
CA ILE A 268 -24.03 3.20 5.96
C ILE A 268 -25.17 2.37 6.54
N ILE A 269 -26.41 2.64 6.09
CA ILE A 269 -27.57 1.81 6.41
C ILE A 269 -27.59 0.60 5.48
N GLU A 270 -27.52 0.85 4.17
CA GLU A 270 -27.50 -0.18 3.14
C GLU A 270 -26.88 0.39 1.85
N GLY A 271 -26.38 -0.50 0.98
CA GLY A 271 -25.83 -0.09 -0.30
C GLY A 271 -25.74 -1.21 -1.32
N LEU A 272 -25.85 -0.81 -2.58
CA LEU A 272 -25.69 -1.66 -3.74
C LEU A 272 -24.54 -1.16 -4.59
N MET A 273 -23.66 -2.07 -4.95
CA MET A 273 -22.51 -1.79 -5.81
C MET A 273 -22.70 -2.40 -7.19
N SER A 274 -22.42 -1.61 -8.22
CA SER A 274 -22.08 -2.14 -9.54
C SER A 274 -20.61 -1.84 -9.81
N THR A 275 -19.87 -2.79 -10.36
CA THR A 275 -18.57 -2.48 -10.95
C THR A 275 -18.63 -2.64 -12.45
N VAL A 276 -18.29 -1.57 -13.17
CA VAL A 276 -18.05 -1.63 -14.61
C VAL A 276 -16.58 -1.98 -14.76
N HIS A 277 -16.32 -3.22 -15.16
CA HIS A 277 -15.02 -3.86 -15.00
C HIS A 277 -14.43 -4.22 -16.36
N ALA A 278 -13.13 -3.95 -16.51
CA ALA A 278 -12.36 -4.37 -17.68
C ALA A 278 -12.43 -5.90 -17.91
N VAL A 279 -12.15 -6.30 -19.14
CA VAL A 279 -11.97 -7.71 -19.52
C VAL A 279 -10.81 -8.33 -18.73
N THR A 280 -10.95 -9.60 -18.37
CA THR A 280 -9.95 -10.39 -17.67
C THR A 280 -9.64 -11.68 -18.43
N ALA A 281 -8.57 -12.38 -18.05
CA ALA A 281 -8.12 -13.61 -18.70
C ALA A 281 -9.12 -14.78 -18.64
N THR A 282 -10.18 -14.71 -17.84
CA THR A 282 -11.20 -15.75 -17.75
C THR A 282 -12.22 -15.68 -18.90
N GLN A 283 -12.37 -14.52 -19.54
CA GLN A 283 -13.31 -14.29 -20.64
C GLN A 283 -12.77 -14.82 -21.98
N LYS A 284 -13.62 -14.86 -23.00
CA LYS A 284 -13.29 -15.44 -24.32
C LYS A 284 -13.22 -14.38 -25.40
N THR A 285 -12.35 -14.57 -26.39
CA THR A 285 -12.21 -13.66 -27.53
C THR A 285 -13.48 -13.65 -28.39
N VAL A 286 -14.04 -14.83 -28.63
CA VAL A 286 -15.31 -15.07 -29.34
C VAL A 286 -16.20 -15.98 -28.50
N ASP A 287 -17.46 -16.13 -28.89
CA ASP A 287 -18.43 -17.00 -28.20
C ASP A 287 -17.90 -18.44 -28.05
N GLY A 288 -17.81 -18.93 -26.81
CA GLY A 288 -17.23 -20.22 -26.46
C GLY A 288 -17.62 -20.72 -25.06
N PRO A 289 -17.19 -21.94 -24.69
CA PRO A 289 -17.59 -22.58 -23.42
C PRO A 289 -16.95 -21.90 -22.19
N SER A 290 -17.73 -21.77 -21.11
CA SER A 290 -17.30 -21.18 -19.82
C SER A 290 -17.88 -21.91 -18.60
N GLY A 291 -18.06 -23.23 -18.71
CA GLY A 291 -18.62 -24.06 -17.63
C GLY A 291 -19.99 -23.57 -17.17
N LYS A 292 -20.12 -23.21 -15.89
CA LYS A 292 -21.37 -22.69 -15.30
C LYS A 292 -21.58 -21.18 -15.49
N LEU A 293 -20.54 -20.44 -15.90
CA LEU A 293 -20.60 -18.99 -16.08
C LEU A 293 -20.90 -18.65 -17.54
N TRP A 294 -22.11 -18.99 -18.00
CA TRP A 294 -22.48 -18.96 -19.42
C TRP A 294 -22.25 -17.60 -20.09
N ARG A 295 -22.55 -16.50 -19.38
CA ARG A 295 -22.39 -15.14 -19.91
C ARG A 295 -20.92 -14.79 -20.16
N ASP A 296 -20.00 -15.28 -19.32
CA ASP A 296 -18.56 -15.03 -19.45
C ASP A 296 -17.93 -15.76 -20.66
N GLY A 297 -18.68 -16.69 -21.27
CA GLY A 297 -18.30 -17.36 -22.51
C GLY A 297 -18.56 -16.55 -23.77
N ARG A 298 -19.27 -15.41 -23.69
CA ARG A 298 -19.56 -14.55 -24.84
C ARG A 298 -18.35 -13.69 -25.21
N GLY A 299 -18.23 -13.32 -26.49
CA GLY A 299 -17.12 -12.52 -27.01
C GLY A 299 -16.88 -11.23 -26.22
N ALA A 300 -15.72 -11.13 -25.57
CA ALA A 300 -15.42 -10.13 -24.55
C ALA A 300 -15.31 -8.69 -25.10
N SER A 301 -14.84 -8.53 -26.33
CA SER A 301 -14.70 -7.23 -26.98
C SER A 301 -16.00 -6.70 -27.60
N GLN A 302 -17.07 -7.53 -27.61
CA GLN A 302 -18.32 -7.23 -28.32
C GLN A 302 -19.49 -6.96 -27.37
N ASN A 303 -19.38 -7.32 -26.09
CA ASN A 303 -20.53 -7.37 -25.19
C ASN A 303 -20.28 -6.57 -23.90
N ILE A 304 -21.38 -6.04 -23.35
CA ILE A 304 -21.50 -5.73 -21.93
C ILE A 304 -22.03 -6.99 -21.25
N ILE A 305 -21.25 -7.60 -20.37
CA ILE A 305 -21.53 -8.92 -19.79
C ILE A 305 -21.86 -8.78 -18.31
N PRO A 306 -23.12 -8.93 -17.88
CA PRO A 306 -23.43 -8.92 -16.46
C PRO A 306 -22.92 -10.20 -15.78
N ALA A 307 -22.24 -10.04 -14.65
CA ALA A 307 -21.64 -11.10 -13.85
C ALA A 307 -21.96 -10.93 -12.36
N SER A 308 -22.13 -12.04 -11.65
CA SER A 308 -22.18 -12.02 -10.19
C SER A 308 -20.80 -11.76 -9.60
N THR A 309 -20.71 -11.01 -8.50
CA THR A 309 -19.45 -10.83 -7.77
C THR A 309 -19.68 -10.92 -6.26
N GLY A 310 -18.74 -11.57 -5.57
CA GLY A 310 -18.70 -11.58 -4.10
C GLY A 310 -18.01 -10.36 -3.51
N ALA A 311 -17.50 -9.42 -4.32
CA ALA A 311 -16.61 -8.36 -3.86
C ALA A 311 -17.25 -7.41 -2.83
N ALA A 312 -18.52 -7.03 -3.03
CA ALA A 312 -19.25 -6.20 -2.05
C ALA A 312 -19.56 -6.97 -0.77
N LYS A 313 -19.93 -8.25 -0.87
CA LYS A 313 -20.07 -9.13 0.30
C LYS A 313 -18.74 -9.32 1.03
N ALA A 314 -17.61 -9.33 0.32
CA ALA A 314 -16.29 -9.41 0.94
C ALA A 314 -15.91 -8.15 1.74
N VAL A 315 -16.54 -6.99 1.47
CA VAL A 315 -16.37 -5.79 2.30
C VAL A 315 -16.82 -6.06 3.73
N SER A 316 -17.87 -6.86 3.95
CA SER A 316 -18.28 -7.17 5.32
C SER A 316 -17.30 -8.04 6.09
N LYS A 317 -16.44 -8.80 5.40
CA LYS A 317 -15.37 -9.56 6.07
C LYS A 317 -14.24 -8.66 6.56
N VAL A 318 -14.02 -7.52 5.89
CA VAL A 318 -12.94 -6.56 6.22
C VAL A 318 -13.44 -5.35 7.01
N ILE A 319 -14.74 -5.05 6.97
CA ILE A 319 -15.42 -4.04 7.79
C ILE A 319 -16.65 -4.73 8.39
N PRO A 320 -16.52 -5.40 9.55
CA PRO A 320 -17.59 -6.20 10.15
C PRO A 320 -18.90 -5.44 10.39
N GLU A 321 -18.83 -4.13 10.68
CA GLU A 321 -19.99 -3.25 10.87
C GLU A 321 -20.89 -3.12 9.62
N LEU A 322 -20.36 -3.46 8.44
CA LEU A 322 -21.08 -3.45 7.17
C LEU A 322 -21.66 -4.83 6.80
N ASN A 323 -21.63 -5.79 7.71
CA ASN A 323 -22.20 -7.11 7.46
C ASN A 323 -23.70 -7.07 7.21
N GLY A 324 -24.13 -7.69 6.10
CA GLY A 324 -25.50 -7.64 5.61
C GLY A 324 -25.92 -6.32 4.96
N LYS A 325 -25.07 -5.28 4.97
CA LYS A 325 -25.44 -3.95 4.45
C LYS A 325 -25.01 -3.69 3.02
N LEU A 326 -24.01 -4.41 2.52
CA LEU A 326 -23.47 -4.24 1.17
C LEU A 326 -23.53 -5.53 0.34
N THR A 327 -24.04 -5.41 -0.87
CA THR A 327 -23.94 -6.44 -1.92
C THR A 327 -23.84 -5.77 -3.28
N GLY A 328 -23.67 -6.54 -4.35
CA GLY A 328 -23.49 -5.95 -5.67
C GLY A 328 -23.33 -6.96 -6.79
N MET A 329 -23.09 -6.42 -7.98
CA MET A 329 -22.88 -7.15 -9.22
C MET A 329 -21.79 -6.47 -10.06
N ALA A 330 -21.43 -7.08 -11.20
CA ALA A 330 -20.45 -6.52 -12.12
C ALA A 330 -20.98 -6.52 -13.56
N PHE A 331 -20.51 -5.58 -14.37
CA PHE A 331 -20.61 -5.61 -15.83
C PHE A 331 -19.19 -5.67 -16.40
N ARG A 332 -18.86 -6.72 -17.13
CA ARG A 332 -17.61 -6.76 -17.91
C ARG A 332 -17.83 -5.96 -19.19
N VAL A 333 -16.92 -5.04 -19.50
CA VAL A 333 -17.00 -4.17 -20.68
C VAL A 333 -15.74 -4.27 -21.54
N PRO A 334 -15.79 -3.90 -22.84
CA PRO A 334 -14.68 -3.99 -23.79
C PRO A 334 -13.50 -3.04 -23.56
N THR A 335 -13.00 -2.93 -22.32
CA THR A 335 -11.74 -2.25 -21.99
C THR A 335 -10.71 -3.29 -21.52
N PRO A 336 -9.42 -3.15 -21.88
CA PRO A 336 -8.40 -4.14 -21.54
C PRO A 336 -7.91 -4.04 -20.09
N ASN A 337 -8.10 -2.88 -19.46
CA ASN A 337 -7.71 -2.58 -18.07
C ASN A 337 -8.48 -1.36 -17.57
N VAL A 338 -8.35 -1.11 -16.27
CA VAL A 338 -9.03 -0.09 -15.47
C VAL A 338 -10.53 -0.35 -15.37
N SER A 339 -11.00 -0.27 -14.14
CA SER A 339 -12.37 -0.53 -13.77
C SER A 339 -12.89 0.58 -12.88
N VAL A 340 -14.20 0.63 -12.69
CA VAL A 340 -14.85 1.62 -11.85
C VAL A 340 -15.90 0.96 -10.96
N VAL A 341 -15.99 1.42 -9.73
CA VAL A 341 -17.05 1.11 -8.77
C VAL A 341 -18.07 2.24 -8.80
N ASP A 342 -19.34 1.87 -8.93
CA ASP A 342 -20.50 2.68 -8.63
C ASP A 342 -21.11 2.14 -7.33
N LEU A 343 -21.04 2.93 -6.26
CA LEU A 343 -21.62 2.62 -4.96
C LEU A 343 -22.83 3.52 -4.71
N THR A 344 -24.02 2.93 -4.72
CA THR A 344 -25.25 3.62 -4.32
C THR A 344 -25.57 3.26 -2.88
N VAL A 345 -25.61 4.24 -1.99
CA VAL A 345 -25.75 4.03 -0.54
C VAL A 345 -26.79 4.94 0.08
N ARG A 346 -27.46 4.40 1.11
CA ARG A 346 -28.28 5.16 2.04
C ARG A 346 -27.49 5.44 3.32
N LEU A 347 -27.37 6.70 3.68
CA LEU A 347 -26.62 7.20 4.82
C LEU A 347 -27.52 7.35 6.06
N GLU A 348 -26.99 7.04 7.24
CA GLU A 348 -27.68 7.25 8.51
C GLU A 348 -27.74 8.73 8.88
N LYS A 349 -26.59 9.41 8.84
CA LYS A 349 -26.49 10.87 9.01
C LYS A 349 -26.63 11.56 7.64
N ALA A 350 -27.51 12.56 7.58
CA ALA A 350 -27.64 13.42 6.41
C ALA A 350 -26.31 14.12 6.10
N ALA A 351 -25.91 14.15 4.83
CA ALA A 351 -24.71 14.83 4.38
C ALA A 351 -24.91 15.44 2.98
N PRO A 352 -24.71 16.76 2.80
CA PRO A 352 -24.63 17.35 1.48
C PRO A 352 -23.41 16.78 0.73
N TYR A 353 -23.51 16.65 -0.60
CA TYR A 353 -22.46 16.01 -1.41
C TYR A 353 -21.08 16.67 -1.28
N GLU A 354 -21.04 17.99 -1.04
CA GLU A 354 -19.79 18.72 -0.75
C GLU A 354 -19.11 18.28 0.55
N GLU A 355 -19.89 17.92 1.59
CA GLU A 355 -19.32 17.37 2.82
C GLU A 355 -18.74 15.97 2.58
N ILE A 356 -19.43 15.14 1.78
CA ILE A 356 -18.93 13.82 1.37
C ILE A 356 -17.60 13.95 0.62
N LYS A 357 -17.53 14.85 -0.36
CA LYS A 357 -16.29 15.17 -1.09
C LYS A 357 -15.18 15.58 -0.14
N ARG A 358 -15.47 16.47 0.82
CA ARG A 358 -14.49 16.99 1.78
C ARG A 358 -13.89 15.86 2.63
N VAL A 359 -14.71 14.97 3.22
CA VAL A 359 -14.18 13.90 4.09
C VAL A 359 -13.37 12.87 3.30
N ILE A 360 -13.75 12.56 2.06
CA ILE A 360 -12.97 11.68 1.18
C ILE A 360 -11.63 12.35 0.81
N LYS A 361 -11.65 13.65 0.48
CA LYS A 361 -10.44 14.43 0.18
C LYS A 361 -9.49 14.49 1.38
N GLU A 362 -10.01 14.65 2.59
CA GLU A 362 -9.24 14.60 3.83
C GLU A 362 -8.64 13.21 4.06
N ALA A 363 -9.43 12.14 3.92
CA ALA A 363 -8.96 10.77 4.09
C ALA A 363 -7.83 10.41 3.10
N SER A 364 -7.98 10.81 1.82
CA SER A 364 -6.97 10.59 0.77
C SER A 364 -5.65 11.34 1.00
N LYS A 365 -5.68 12.46 1.73
CA LYS A 365 -4.47 13.22 2.09
C LYS A 365 -3.88 12.80 3.44
N GLY A 366 -4.67 12.19 4.30
CA GLY A 366 -4.30 11.75 5.64
C GLY A 366 -4.13 10.22 5.75
N PRO A 367 -4.98 9.53 6.52
CA PRO A 367 -4.76 8.12 6.90
C PRO A 367 -4.80 7.13 5.74
N MET A 368 -5.42 7.48 4.60
CA MET A 368 -5.51 6.60 3.43
C MET A 368 -4.62 7.05 2.27
N LYS A 369 -3.66 7.94 2.51
CA LYS A 369 -2.72 8.40 1.48
C LYS A 369 -2.00 7.22 0.81
N GLY A 370 -2.04 7.18 -0.51
CA GLY A 370 -1.47 6.09 -1.32
C GLY A 370 -2.40 4.89 -1.53
N ILE A 371 -3.50 4.79 -0.76
CA ILE A 371 -4.55 3.78 -0.93
C ILE A 371 -5.78 4.39 -1.60
N LEU A 372 -6.30 5.47 -1.03
CA LEU A 372 -7.45 6.24 -1.52
C LEU A 372 -6.95 7.55 -2.17
N GLY A 373 -7.36 7.78 -3.41
CA GLY A 373 -7.17 9.01 -4.15
C GLY A 373 -8.46 9.82 -4.24
N TYR A 374 -8.33 11.07 -4.65
CA TYR A 374 -9.43 12.01 -4.87
C TYR A 374 -9.11 12.82 -6.12
N THR A 375 -10.09 13.03 -7.00
CA THR A 375 -9.97 13.91 -8.16
C THR A 375 -11.26 14.68 -8.42
N GLU A 376 -11.11 15.89 -8.94
CA GLU A 376 -12.18 16.75 -9.48
C GLU A 376 -12.03 16.97 -11.00
N ASP A 377 -10.96 16.42 -11.59
CA ASP A 377 -10.66 16.54 -13.01
C ASP A 377 -11.65 15.70 -13.84
N GLN A 378 -11.87 16.08 -15.10
CA GLN A 378 -12.74 15.37 -16.04
C GLN A 378 -12.01 14.15 -16.64
N VAL A 379 -11.82 13.13 -15.80
CA VAL A 379 -11.04 11.93 -16.09
C VAL A 379 -11.86 10.82 -16.75
N VAL A 380 -11.18 9.91 -17.43
CA VAL A 380 -11.71 8.67 -17.99
C VAL A 380 -10.81 7.49 -17.63
N SER A 381 -11.22 6.27 -17.97
CA SER A 381 -10.53 5.04 -17.54
C SER A 381 -9.04 5.01 -17.86
N THR A 382 -8.62 5.50 -19.02
CA THR A 382 -7.21 5.44 -19.45
C THR A 382 -6.28 6.29 -18.61
N ASP A 383 -6.79 7.32 -17.92
CA ASP A 383 -6.01 8.22 -17.08
C ASP A 383 -5.48 7.54 -15.81
N PHE A 384 -6.02 6.36 -15.49
CA PHE A 384 -5.63 5.55 -14.33
C PHE A 384 -4.74 4.36 -14.69
N ASN A 385 -4.34 4.20 -15.95
CA ASN A 385 -3.42 3.11 -16.33
C ASN A 385 -2.08 3.24 -15.60
N GLY A 386 -1.72 2.20 -14.85
CA GLY A 386 -0.50 2.20 -14.04
C GLY A 386 -0.62 3.01 -12.74
N ASP A 387 -1.81 3.46 -12.36
CA ASP A 387 -2.05 4.07 -11.05
C ASP A 387 -1.91 3.01 -9.96
N LYS A 388 -1.14 3.34 -8.91
CA LYS A 388 -0.83 2.43 -7.81
C LYS A 388 -1.91 2.41 -6.73
N ARG A 389 -2.84 3.36 -6.71
CA ARG A 389 -3.85 3.48 -5.67
C ARG A 389 -4.91 2.38 -5.81
N SER A 390 -5.52 1.98 -4.70
CA SER A 390 -6.58 0.97 -4.70
C SER A 390 -7.92 1.53 -5.14
N SER A 391 -8.17 2.80 -4.83
CA SER A 391 -9.42 3.51 -5.05
C SER A 391 -9.10 4.96 -5.35
N ILE A 392 -9.68 5.52 -6.40
CA ILE A 392 -9.59 6.96 -6.70
C ILE A 392 -11.01 7.49 -6.82
N PHE A 393 -11.46 8.27 -5.86
CA PHE A 393 -12.80 8.85 -5.88
C PHE A 393 -12.90 9.95 -6.93
N ASP A 394 -13.92 9.85 -7.77
CA ASP A 394 -14.25 10.81 -8.81
C ASP A 394 -15.38 11.71 -8.30
N ALA A 395 -15.00 12.92 -7.88
CA ALA A 395 -15.95 13.85 -7.27
C ALA A 395 -17.00 14.34 -8.27
N GLY A 396 -16.64 14.47 -9.56
CA GLY A 396 -17.52 14.98 -10.61
C GLY A 396 -18.48 13.93 -11.16
N ALA A 397 -18.14 12.65 -11.09
CA ALA A 397 -18.97 11.56 -11.63
C ALA A 397 -20.06 11.04 -10.66
N GLY A 398 -19.92 11.28 -9.36
CA GLY A 398 -20.97 10.93 -8.39
C GLY A 398 -22.12 11.94 -8.36
N ILE A 399 -23.23 11.55 -7.73
CA ILE A 399 -24.45 12.37 -7.64
C ILE A 399 -25.24 12.05 -6.38
N ALA A 400 -25.76 13.09 -5.71
CA ALA A 400 -26.69 12.94 -4.59
C ALA A 400 -28.14 13.13 -5.06
N LEU A 401 -29.04 12.23 -4.69
CA LEU A 401 -30.48 12.44 -4.88
C LEU A 401 -31.05 13.32 -3.75
N ASN A 402 -30.59 13.08 -2.53
CA ASN A 402 -30.86 13.86 -1.33
C ASN A 402 -29.73 13.60 -0.32
N ASP A 403 -29.75 14.28 0.82
CA ASP A 403 -28.69 14.21 1.82
C ASP A 403 -28.51 12.82 2.47
N HIS A 404 -29.45 11.89 2.29
CA HIS A 404 -29.36 10.52 2.77
C HIS A 404 -29.13 9.48 1.67
N PHE A 405 -29.21 9.83 0.39
CA PHE A 405 -29.15 8.85 -0.70
C PHE A 405 -28.26 9.34 -1.84
N VAL A 406 -27.10 8.69 -1.97
CA VAL A 406 -26.01 9.16 -2.84
C VAL A 406 -25.43 8.02 -3.66
N LYS A 407 -24.90 8.40 -4.82
CA LYS A 407 -24.10 7.56 -5.71
C LYS A 407 -22.67 8.07 -5.73
N LEU A 408 -21.73 7.20 -5.39
CA LEU A 408 -20.30 7.49 -5.33
C LEU A 408 -19.56 6.69 -6.39
N VAL A 409 -18.64 7.33 -7.11
CA VAL A 409 -17.88 6.71 -8.20
C VAL A 409 -16.41 6.64 -7.81
N SER A 410 -15.79 5.47 -7.98
CA SER A 410 -14.36 5.30 -7.74
C SER A 410 -13.67 4.42 -8.76
N TRP A 411 -12.62 4.96 -9.37
CA TRP A 411 -11.76 4.27 -10.31
C TRP A 411 -10.72 3.40 -9.62
N TYR A 412 -10.25 2.37 -10.33
CA TYR A 412 -9.13 1.54 -9.93
C TYR A 412 -8.49 0.86 -11.13
N ASP A 413 -7.15 0.89 -11.19
CA ASP A 413 -6.42 -0.04 -12.03
C ASP A 413 -6.49 -1.42 -11.38
N ASN A 414 -7.38 -2.27 -11.91
CA ASN A 414 -7.66 -3.59 -11.37
C ASN A 414 -6.45 -4.54 -11.42
N GLU A 415 -5.43 -4.22 -12.20
CA GLU A 415 -4.20 -4.99 -12.25
C GLU A 415 -3.10 -4.35 -11.42
N TYR A 416 -2.77 -3.09 -11.69
CA TYR A 416 -1.60 -2.43 -11.12
C TYR A 416 -1.82 -1.98 -9.68
N GLY A 417 -2.96 -1.34 -9.39
CA GLY A 417 -3.32 -0.95 -8.02
C GLY A 417 -3.37 -2.18 -7.10
N TYR A 418 -4.02 -3.25 -7.57
CA TYR A 418 -4.08 -4.52 -6.84
C TYR A 418 -2.71 -5.18 -6.65
N SER A 419 -1.86 -5.20 -7.68
CA SER A 419 -0.51 -5.78 -7.57
C SER A 419 0.37 -5.04 -6.56
N ASN A 420 0.24 -3.71 -6.46
CA ASN A 420 0.94 -2.95 -5.42
C ASN A 420 0.38 -3.28 -4.02
N ARG A 421 -0.92 -3.55 -3.87
CA ARG A 421 -1.49 -4.00 -2.58
C ARG A 421 -0.97 -5.35 -2.11
N VAL A 422 -0.70 -6.27 -3.05
CA VAL A 422 -0.08 -7.55 -2.72
C VAL A 422 1.32 -7.33 -2.13
N ILE A 423 2.11 -6.42 -2.72
CA ILE A 423 3.43 -6.05 -2.19
C ILE A 423 3.30 -5.42 -0.82
N ASP A 424 2.42 -4.42 -0.66
CA ASP A 424 2.22 -3.72 0.60
C ASP A 424 1.79 -4.68 1.72
N LEU A 425 0.91 -5.65 1.42
CA LEU A 425 0.51 -6.68 2.37
C LEU A 425 1.69 -7.59 2.74
N CYS A 426 2.49 -8.01 1.76
CA CYS A 426 3.67 -8.82 2.02
C CYS A 426 4.68 -8.10 2.92
N LEU A 427 4.94 -6.81 2.64
CA LEU A 427 5.80 -5.96 3.48
C LEU A 427 5.22 -5.82 4.89
N HIS A 428 3.91 -5.60 5.00
CA HIS A 428 3.23 -5.49 6.29
C HIS A 428 3.36 -6.78 7.13
N MET A 429 3.13 -7.94 6.52
CA MET A 429 3.25 -9.23 7.20
C MET A 429 4.69 -9.46 7.68
N ALA A 430 5.68 -9.15 6.85
CA ALA A 430 7.09 -9.32 7.19
C ALA A 430 7.58 -8.38 8.30
N LEU A 431 7.00 -7.19 8.45
CA LEU A 431 7.26 -6.29 9.59
C LEU A 431 6.69 -6.81 10.92
N LYS A 432 5.85 -7.85 10.88
CA LYS A 432 5.19 -8.48 12.03
C LYS A 432 5.77 -9.85 12.37
N GLU A 433 6.74 -10.34 11.60
CA GLU A 433 7.63 -11.44 11.99
C GLU A 433 8.64 -10.94 13.03
#